data_AF-A0A2M8U0H5-F1
#
_entry.id   AF-A0A2M8U0H5-F1
#
_cell.length_a   1.000
_cell.length_b   1.000
_cell.length_c   1.000
_cell.angle_alpha   90.00
_cell.angle_beta   90.00
_cell.angle_gamma   90.00
#
_symmetry.space_group_name_H-M   'P 1'
#
loop_
_entity.id
_entity.type
_entity.pdbx_description
1 polymer ?
#
loop_
_entity_poly.entity_id
_entity_poly.type
_entity_poly.pdbx_seq_one_letter_code
_entity_poly.pdbx_strand_id
1 'polypeptide(L)'
;MLLHRRSARTGRSQEAGSAGRAGAVALRIRRTLSQRKHSVAHHITGLDHTVHAVTDLEAAKANWQRLGFTLTPRGRHIGWATGNYCIMFPRNYHELLGIAEPGGYTAGVEDLLKAKGPGVHKVVLGIDDAGAAVQELKASGLNPSEPQDLKRELELPEGTVLPGFSLVHLPPEATPQLSMFLCQHLTPELLRKPDWLLHPNGAQQIASVIVAVDNPPALELPYETLVGAGAAVRTDRMVAVRAGEETVLFVTPDDLDTLFPDIDHPVRPTPYVAGLRFRVHNTEAAAAYFKAAGVEHARSLDGTVLVPASVADGIFLEFSNRA
;
A
#
# COMPACT_ATOMS: atom_id res chain seq x y z
N MET A 1 71.96 -3.99 1.83
CA MET A 1 71.20 -4.05 0.57
C MET A 1 70.28 -5.27 0.62
N LEU A 2 69.11 -5.12 1.25
CA LEU A 2 68.05 -6.16 1.30
C LEU A 2 66.73 -5.42 1.62
N LEU A 3 65.77 -5.44 0.70
CA LEU A 3 64.42 -4.90 0.91
C LEU A 3 63.40 -6.01 0.68
N HIS A 4 62.63 -6.28 1.73
CA HIS A 4 61.53 -7.24 1.78
C HIS A 4 60.31 -6.77 0.99
N ARG A 5 59.71 -7.67 0.21
CA ARG A 5 58.35 -7.53 -0.33
C ARG A 5 57.34 -7.92 0.75
N ARG A 6 56.36 -7.05 1.04
CA ARG A 6 55.13 -7.42 1.77
C ARG A 6 53.94 -7.43 0.81
N SER A 7 53.21 -8.54 0.92
CA SER A 7 51.93 -8.84 0.28
C SER A 7 50.80 -8.01 0.90
N ALA A 8 49.93 -7.43 0.08
CA ALA A 8 48.63 -6.90 0.49
C ALA A 8 47.53 -7.76 -0.14
N ARG A 9 46.83 -8.54 0.70
CA ARG A 9 45.51 -9.13 0.42
C ARG A 9 44.49 -8.20 1.04
N THR A 10 43.67 -7.52 0.25
CA THR A 10 42.53 -6.73 0.74
C THR A 10 41.22 -7.43 0.38
N GLY A 11 40.34 -7.51 1.39
CA GLY A 11 39.14 -8.33 1.40
C GLY A 11 38.06 -7.91 0.42
N ARG A 12 37.47 -8.92 -0.22
CA ARG A 12 36.23 -8.86 -1.00
C ARG A 12 35.45 -10.13 -0.64
N SER A 13 34.73 -10.13 0.49
CA SER A 13 33.92 -11.31 0.85
C SER A 13 32.78 -11.08 1.86
N GLN A 14 32.41 -9.85 2.23
CA GLN A 14 31.32 -9.64 3.21
C GLN A 14 30.00 -9.10 2.62
N GLU A 15 30.02 -8.32 1.53
CA GLU A 15 28.77 -7.74 0.96
C GLU A 15 27.89 -8.76 0.23
N ALA A 16 28.49 -9.72 -0.49
CA ALA A 16 27.74 -10.74 -1.24
C ALA A 16 26.95 -11.71 -0.33
N GLY A 17 27.35 -11.88 0.93
CA GLY A 17 26.70 -12.78 1.88
C GLY A 17 25.41 -12.22 2.50
N SER A 18 25.29 -10.89 2.58
CA SER A 18 24.14 -10.19 3.15
C SER A 18 22.92 -10.25 2.22
N ALA A 19 23.11 -9.86 0.95
CA ALA A 19 22.06 -9.87 -0.08
C ALA A 19 21.50 -11.27 -0.36
N GLY A 20 22.38 -12.29 -0.38
CA GLY A 20 21.97 -13.69 -0.56
C GLY A 20 21.15 -14.23 0.61
N ARG A 21 21.40 -13.76 1.85
CA ARG A 21 20.62 -14.12 3.03
C ARG A 21 19.26 -13.43 3.04
N ALA A 22 19.20 -12.15 2.70
CA ALA A 22 17.94 -11.39 2.60
C ALA A 22 17.01 -12.00 1.52
N GLY A 23 17.54 -12.34 0.34
CA GLY A 23 16.78 -13.02 -0.71
C GLY A 23 16.26 -14.39 -0.29
N ALA A 24 17.05 -15.17 0.44
CA ALA A 24 16.63 -16.48 0.98
C ALA A 24 15.57 -16.35 2.08
N VAL A 25 15.64 -15.31 2.91
CA VAL A 25 14.65 -15.04 3.96
C VAL A 25 13.33 -14.55 3.35
N ALA A 26 13.37 -13.64 2.36
CA ALA A 26 12.20 -13.21 1.60
C ALA A 26 11.51 -14.41 0.91
N LEU A 27 12.31 -15.32 0.32
CA LEU A 27 11.79 -16.55 -0.30
C LEU A 27 11.19 -17.54 0.73
N ARG A 28 11.75 -17.60 1.93
CA ARG A 28 11.26 -18.46 3.02
C ARG A 28 9.96 -17.92 3.64
N ILE A 29 9.82 -16.61 3.80
CA ILE A 29 8.54 -15.98 4.16
C ILE A 29 7.49 -16.32 3.09
N ARG A 30 7.81 -16.08 1.81
CA ARG A 30 6.90 -16.38 0.68
C ARG A 30 6.42 -17.84 0.68
N ARG A 31 7.28 -18.81 0.98
CA ARG A 31 6.91 -20.24 1.05
C ARG A 31 6.02 -20.57 2.24
N THR A 32 6.27 -20.00 3.41
CA THR A 32 5.45 -20.27 4.62
C THR A 32 4.04 -19.69 4.45
N LEU A 33 3.91 -18.52 3.81
CA LEU A 33 2.63 -17.87 3.54
C LEU A 33 1.77 -18.64 2.52
N SER A 34 2.36 -19.40 1.59
CA SER A 34 1.63 -20.12 0.55
C SER A 34 0.87 -21.37 1.04
N GLN A 35 1.11 -21.88 2.26
CA GLN A 35 0.73 -23.26 2.63
C GLN A 35 -0.51 -23.43 3.53
N ARG A 36 -1.18 -22.36 3.96
CA ARG A 36 -2.42 -22.47 4.76
C ARG A 36 -3.55 -21.66 4.11
N LYS A 37 -4.75 -22.26 4.00
CA LYS A 37 -6.00 -21.51 3.84
C LYS A 37 -6.20 -20.73 5.14
N HIS A 38 -5.70 -19.51 5.21
CA HIS A 38 -5.93 -18.65 6.36
C HIS A 38 -7.34 -18.07 6.24
N SER A 39 -8.22 -18.42 7.18
CA SER A 39 -9.39 -17.60 7.47
C SER A 39 -8.86 -16.33 8.14
N VAL A 40 -9.17 -15.18 7.56
CA VAL A 40 -8.91 -13.88 8.21
C VAL A 40 -10.01 -13.68 9.26
N ALA A 41 -9.66 -13.11 10.43
CA ALA A 41 -10.59 -12.88 11.53
C ALA A 41 -11.39 -11.57 11.36
N HIS A 42 -12.42 -11.37 12.20
CA HIS A 42 -13.14 -10.10 12.34
C HIS A 42 -13.85 -9.64 11.06
N HIS A 43 -14.36 -10.59 10.27
CA HIS A 43 -15.01 -10.32 8.99
C HIS A 43 -14.11 -9.63 7.95
N ILE A 44 -12.80 -9.55 8.20
CA ILE A 44 -11.87 -8.89 7.28
C ILE A 44 -11.72 -9.74 6.02
N THR A 45 -11.91 -9.13 4.86
CA THR A 45 -11.84 -9.79 3.55
C THR A 45 -10.50 -9.57 2.84
N GLY A 46 -9.69 -8.63 3.34
CA GLY A 46 -8.35 -8.33 2.85
C GLY A 46 -8.05 -6.84 2.86
N LEU A 47 -7.09 -6.41 2.04
CA LEU A 47 -6.88 -4.98 1.78
C LEU A 47 -8.04 -4.42 0.94
N ASP A 48 -8.69 -3.35 1.36
CA ASP A 48 -9.71 -2.64 0.56
C ASP A 48 -9.10 -1.51 -0.26
N HIS A 49 -8.39 -0.59 0.40
CA HIS A 49 -7.69 0.47 -0.31
C HIS A 49 -6.57 1.11 0.48
N THR A 50 -5.80 1.94 -0.21
CA THR A 50 -4.84 2.86 0.39
C THR A 50 -5.27 4.29 0.10
N VAL A 51 -5.15 5.19 1.08
CA VAL A 51 -5.46 6.61 0.96
C VAL A 51 -4.18 7.40 0.76
N HIS A 52 -3.95 7.87 -0.46
CA HIS A 52 -2.80 8.66 -0.87
C HIS A 52 -3.14 10.15 -0.84
N ALA A 53 -2.61 10.86 0.14
CA ALA A 53 -2.79 12.31 0.23
C ALA A 53 -1.86 13.03 -0.76
N VAL A 54 -2.42 13.93 -1.56
CA VAL A 54 -1.70 14.72 -2.58
C VAL A 54 -1.96 16.22 -2.36
N THR A 55 -0.96 17.04 -2.70
CA THR A 55 -1.05 18.50 -2.57
C THR A 55 -1.90 19.16 -3.65
N ASP A 56 -1.95 18.56 -4.84
CA ASP A 56 -2.76 18.99 -5.97
C ASP A 56 -3.45 17.77 -6.58
N LEU A 57 -4.78 17.70 -6.43
CA LEU A 57 -5.57 16.55 -6.83
C LEU A 57 -5.61 16.38 -8.37
N GLU A 58 -5.62 17.47 -9.13
CA GLU A 58 -5.68 17.40 -10.60
C GLU A 58 -4.32 17.07 -11.20
N ALA A 59 -3.24 17.62 -10.62
CA ALA A 59 -1.89 17.24 -11.02
C ALA A 59 -1.63 15.75 -10.74
N ALA A 60 -2.05 15.25 -9.56
CA ALA A 60 -1.95 13.84 -9.23
C ALA A 60 -2.74 12.95 -10.19
N LYS A 61 -3.99 13.32 -10.51
CA LYS A 61 -4.79 12.61 -11.52
C LYS A 61 -4.06 12.50 -12.84
N ALA A 62 -3.54 13.61 -13.38
CA ALA A 62 -2.80 13.61 -14.63
C ALA A 62 -1.53 12.75 -14.55
N ASN A 63 -0.80 12.82 -13.43
CA ASN A 63 0.40 12.02 -13.22
C ASN A 63 0.09 10.51 -13.18
N TRP A 64 -0.91 10.08 -12.41
CA TRP A 64 -1.28 8.67 -12.30
C TRP A 64 -1.91 8.12 -13.60
N GLN A 65 -2.57 8.96 -14.39
CA GLN A 65 -2.98 8.60 -15.76
C GLN A 65 -1.76 8.37 -16.67
N ARG A 66 -0.72 9.20 -16.57
CA ARG A 66 0.56 9.00 -17.29
C ARG A 66 1.29 7.72 -16.85
N LEU A 67 1.12 7.31 -15.60
CA LEU A 67 1.59 6.00 -15.10
C LEU A 67 0.74 4.82 -15.61
N GLY A 68 -0.28 5.07 -16.44
CA GLY A 68 -1.07 4.03 -17.09
C GLY A 68 -2.19 3.46 -16.25
N PHE A 69 -2.65 4.21 -15.24
CA PHE A 69 -3.86 3.87 -14.51
C PHE A 69 -5.09 4.59 -15.09
N THR A 70 -6.16 3.82 -15.27
CA THR A 70 -7.52 4.38 -15.39
C THR A 70 -8.03 4.82 -14.03
N LEU A 71 -8.56 6.03 -13.95
CA LEU A 71 -9.13 6.63 -12.73
C LEU A 71 -10.64 6.80 -12.90
N THR A 72 -11.39 6.70 -11.80
CA THR A 72 -12.81 7.07 -11.79
C THR A 72 -13.01 8.55 -12.13
N PRO A 73 -14.25 8.98 -12.43
CA PRO A 73 -14.62 10.39 -12.29
C PRO A 73 -14.37 10.91 -10.86
N ARG A 74 -14.39 12.23 -10.70
CA ARG A 74 -14.09 12.86 -9.41
C ARG A 74 -15.14 12.47 -8.39
N GLY A 75 -14.69 12.06 -7.21
CA GLY A 75 -15.54 11.96 -6.03
C GLY A 75 -15.39 13.16 -5.11
N ARG A 76 -16.47 13.51 -4.40
CA ARG A 76 -16.48 14.60 -3.42
C ARG A 76 -17.11 14.15 -2.11
N HIS A 77 -16.42 14.40 -1.00
CA HIS A 77 -16.91 14.05 0.31
C HIS A 77 -17.98 15.04 0.75
N ILE A 78 -19.16 14.53 1.11
CA ILE A 78 -20.29 15.39 1.47
C ILE A 78 -19.97 16.12 2.77
N GLY A 79 -20.01 17.45 2.73
CA GLY A 79 -19.73 18.32 3.87
C GLY A 79 -18.23 18.56 4.13
N TRP A 80 -17.32 17.99 3.33
CA TRP A 80 -15.88 18.20 3.44
C TRP A 80 -15.33 18.84 2.16
N ALA A 81 -14.22 19.54 2.31
CA ALA A 81 -13.48 20.16 1.22
C ALA A 81 -12.62 19.18 0.41
N THR A 82 -12.61 17.89 0.77
CA THR A 82 -11.78 16.89 0.13
C THR A 82 -12.51 16.20 -1.01
N GLY A 83 -11.77 15.89 -2.06
CA GLY A 83 -12.23 15.05 -3.17
C GLY A 83 -11.22 13.97 -3.48
N ASN A 84 -11.65 13.00 -4.30
CA ASN A 84 -10.81 11.89 -4.66
C ASN A 84 -10.91 11.47 -6.12
N TYR A 85 -9.89 10.74 -6.55
CA TYR A 85 -9.92 9.86 -7.70
C TYR A 85 -9.53 8.46 -7.27
N CYS A 86 -10.27 7.45 -7.70
CA CYS A 86 -9.98 6.07 -7.36
C CYS A 86 -9.40 5.33 -8.56
N ILE A 87 -8.36 4.54 -8.31
CA ILE A 87 -7.80 3.56 -9.26
C ILE A 87 -8.34 2.21 -8.83
N MET A 88 -9.43 1.79 -9.48
CA MET A 88 -10.22 0.64 -9.06
C MET A 88 -9.63 -0.66 -9.58
N PHE A 89 -9.50 -1.65 -8.72
CA PHE A 89 -9.26 -3.04 -9.10
C PHE A 89 -10.46 -3.91 -8.70
N PRO A 90 -10.57 -5.16 -9.19
CA PRO A 90 -11.73 -6.00 -8.88
C PRO A 90 -11.96 -6.19 -7.38
N ARG A 91 -10.88 -6.24 -6.58
CA ARG A 91 -10.95 -6.45 -5.13
C ARG A 91 -10.63 -5.22 -4.30
N ASN A 92 -9.56 -4.50 -4.64
CA ASN A 92 -9.09 -3.35 -3.88
C ASN A 92 -8.89 -2.11 -4.76
N TYR A 93 -8.49 -0.97 -4.22
CA TYR A 93 -8.23 0.24 -5.01
C TYR A 93 -7.18 1.15 -4.38
N HIS A 94 -6.61 2.05 -5.19
CA HIS A 94 -5.76 3.13 -4.69
C HIS A 94 -6.55 4.44 -4.78
N GLU A 95 -6.73 5.13 -3.65
CA GLU A 95 -7.41 6.42 -3.59
C GLU A 95 -6.38 7.56 -3.60
N LEU A 96 -6.48 8.45 -4.59
CA LEU A 96 -5.84 9.76 -4.54
C LEU A 96 -6.79 10.73 -3.84
N LEU A 97 -6.36 11.30 -2.72
CA LEU A 97 -7.14 12.19 -1.87
C LEU A 97 -6.48 13.57 -1.81
N GLY A 98 -7.23 14.62 -2.10
CA GLY A 98 -6.73 15.98 -2.05
C GLY A 98 -7.82 17.00 -1.74
N ILE A 99 -7.46 18.27 -1.72
CA ILE A 99 -8.41 19.37 -1.49
C ILE A 99 -9.10 19.70 -2.81
N ALA A 100 -10.41 19.45 -2.87
CA ALA A 100 -11.25 19.80 -4.01
C ALA A 100 -11.86 21.21 -3.85
N GLU A 101 -12.05 21.67 -2.61
CA GLU A 101 -12.63 22.98 -2.30
C GLU A 101 -11.80 23.74 -1.27
N PRO A 102 -10.85 24.57 -1.71
CA PRO A 102 -10.00 25.35 -0.81
C PRO A 102 -10.81 26.20 0.18
N GLY A 103 -10.40 26.20 1.45
CA GLY A 103 -11.03 26.98 2.53
C GLY A 103 -12.18 26.30 3.26
N GLY A 104 -12.61 25.10 2.85
CA GLY A 104 -13.58 24.30 3.61
C GLY A 104 -12.93 23.34 4.62
N TYR A 105 -13.75 22.53 5.31
CA TYR A 105 -13.29 21.57 6.31
C TYR A 105 -12.61 20.36 5.67
N THR A 106 -11.33 20.12 5.97
CA THR A 106 -10.49 19.11 5.29
C THR A 106 -10.32 17.81 6.05
N ALA A 107 -11.00 17.64 7.19
CA ALA A 107 -10.91 16.45 8.05
C ALA A 107 -9.46 16.01 8.37
N GLY A 108 -8.56 16.99 8.53
CA GLY A 108 -7.15 16.77 8.89
C GLY A 108 -6.20 16.44 7.72
N VAL A 109 -6.68 16.39 6.47
CA VAL A 109 -5.84 16.09 5.30
C VAL A 109 -4.73 17.14 5.13
N GLU A 110 -5.03 18.42 5.30
CA GLU A 110 -4.02 19.49 5.20
C GLU A 110 -2.96 19.38 6.29
N ASP A 111 -3.35 19.06 7.51
CA ASP A 111 -2.41 18.93 8.63
C ASP A 111 -1.51 17.70 8.44
N LEU A 112 -2.06 16.59 7.92
CA LEU A 112 -1.28 15.42 7.53
C LEU A 112 -0.29 15.74 6.41
N LEU A 113 -0.72 16.44 5.36
CA LEU A 113 0.15 16.85 4.25
C LEU A 113 1.27 17.78 4.73
N LYS A 114 0.99 18.72 5.64
CA LYS A 114 2.01 19.59 6.24
C LYS A 114 3.01 18.78 7.08
N ALA A 115 2.54 17.79 7.83
CA ALA A 115 3.36 17.02 8.75
C ALA A 115 4.19 15.93 8.06
N LYS A 116 3.64 15.28 7.02
CA LYS A 116 4.19 14.05 6.42
C LYS A 116 4.51 14.18 4.93
N GLY A 117 4.08 15.26 4.28
CA GLY A 117 4.17 15.43 2.83
C GLY A 117 3.22 14.50 2.06
N PRO A 118 3.25 14.53 0.72
CA PRO A 118 2.48 13.61 -0.12
C PRO A 118 2.87 12.14 0.11
N GLY A 119 1.88 11.25 0.01
CA GLY A 119 2.08 9.81 0.10
C GLY A 119 0.87 9.09 0.69
N VAL A 120 1.01 7.77 0.88
CA VAL A 120 -0.04 6.97 1.53
C VAL A 120 -0.03 7.24 3.03
N HIS A 121 -1.17 7.68 3.54
CA HIS A 121 -1.36 8.04 4.94
C HIS A 121 -2.29 7.09 5.69
N LYS A 122 -3.16 6.39 4.97
CA LYS A 122 -4.05 5.38 5.55
C LYS A 122 -4.07 4.13 4.69
N VAL A 123 -4.26 2.99 5.36
CA VAL A 123 -4.46 1.69 4.72
C VAL A 123 -5.74 1.11 5.29
N VAL A 124 -6.63 0.64 4.42
CA VAL A 124 -8.00 0.29 4.79
C VAL A 124 -8.22 -1.18 4.52
N LEU A 125 -8.81 -1.88 5.47
CA LEU A 125 -9.14 -3.29 5.32
C LEU A 125 -10.63 -3.42 4.98
N GLY A 126 -10.93 -4.34 4.06
CA GLY A 126 -12.31 -4.61 3.66
C GLY A 126 -12.98 -5.50 4.68
N ILE A 127 -14.27 -5.29 4.91
CA ILE A 127 -15.12 -6.15 5.74
C ILE A 127 -16.43 -6.44 5.01
N ASP A 128 -17.00 -7.63 5.23
CA ASP A 128 -18.28 -8.01 4.62
C ASP A 128 -19.51 -7.64 5.47
N ASP A 129 -19.34 -7.50 6.79
CA ASP A 129 -20.38 -7.06 7.73
C ASP A 129 -19.77 -6.20 8.86
N ALA A 130 -20.11 -4.90 8.90
CA ALA A 130 -19.59 -3.96 9.89
C ALA A 130 -20.11 -4.22 11.30
N GLY A 131 -21.36 -4.66 11.44
CA GLY A 131 -21.93 -4.97 12.74
C GLY A 131 -21.23 -6.17 13.37
N ALA A 132 -21.07 -7.24 12.59
CA ALA A 132 -20.40 -8.46 13.04
C ALA A 132 -18.90 -8.23 13.29
N ALA A 133 -18.20 -7.47 12.42
CA ALA A 133 -16.81 -7.07 12.63
C ALA A 133 -16.61 -6.37 13.98
N VAL A 134 -17.47 -5.40 14.33
CA VAL A 134 -17.39 -4.69 15.61
C VAL A 134 -17.57 -5.64 16.81
N GLN A 135 -18.50 -6.59 16.73
CA GLN A 135 -18.70 -7.58 17.80
C GLN A 135 -17.48 -8.48 17.99
N GLU A 136 -16.91 -9.01 16.89
CA GLU A 136 -15.75 -9.90 16.98
C GLU A 136 -14.49 -9.16 17.44
N LEU A 137 -14.26 -7.91 16.99
CA LEU A 137 -13.15 -7.08 17.46
C LEU A 137 -13.25 -6.81 18.98
N LYS A 138 -14.45 -6.47 19.47
CA LYS A 138 -14.70 -6.27 20.90
C LYS A 138 -14.44 -7.55 21.69
N ALA A 139 -14.86 -8.70 21.16
CA ALA A 139 -14.60 -10.00 21.79
C ALA A 139 -13.09 -10.34 21.86
N SER A 140 -12.30 -9.86 20.90
CA SER A 140 -10.83 -9.95 20.88
C SER A 140 -10.12 -8.88 21.73
N GLY A 141 -10.86 -8.08 22.49
CA GLY A 141 -10.30 -7.07 23.39
C GLY A 141 -9.91 -5.75 22.73
N LEU A 142 -10.30 -5.51 21.47
CA LEU A 142 -10.13 -4.23 20.79
C LEU A 142 -11.36 -3.32 21.03
N ASN A 143 -11.18 -2.01 20.93
CA ASN A 143 -12.25 -1.04 21.13
C ASN A 143 -12.52 -0.22 19.85
N PRO A 144 -13.11 -0.82 18.79
CA PRO A 144 -13.45 -0.10 17.57
C PRO A 144 -14.61 0.88 17.80
N SER A 145 -14.77 1.86 16.89
CA SER A 145 -15.98 2.69 16.85
C SER A 145 -17.21 1.86 16.47
N GLU A 146 -18.39 2.42 16.69
CA GLU A 146 -19.59 1.92 16.01
C GLU A 146 -19.48 2.16 14.48
N PRO A 147 -20.19 1.37 13.65
CA PRO A 147 -20.23 1.58 12.21
C PRO A 147 -20.82 2.96 11.86
N GLN A 148 -20.17 3.65 10.92
CA GLN A 148 -20.62 4.93 10.40
C GLN A 148 -20.93 4.83 8.91
N ASP A 149 -22.21 4.95 8.57
CA ASP A 149 -22.64 4.98 7.18
C ASP A 149 -22.38 6.35 6.55
N LEU A 150 -21.61 6.34 5.47
CA LEU A 150 -21.21 7.52 4.72
C LEU A 150 -21.57 7.36 3.25
N LYS A 151 -21.71 8.51 2.59
CA LYS A 151 -21.83 8.61 1.14
C LYS A 151 -20.89 9.69 0.64
N ARG A 152 -20.45 9.52 -0.61
CA ARG A 152 -19.74 10.57 -1.35
C ARG A 152 -20.42 10.78 -2.70
N GLU A 153 -20.26 11.96 -3.27
CA GLU A 153 -20.67 12.22 -4.64
C GLU A 153 -19.68 11.56 -5.60
N LEU A 154 -20.16 11.11 -6.75
CA LEU A 154 -19.35 10.70 -7.90
C LEU A 154 -19.91 11.39 -9.15
N GLU A 155 -19.11 12.26 -9.74
CA GLU A 155 -19.50 13.15 -10.85
C GLU A 155 -19.46 12.42 -12.19
N LEU A 156 -20.43 11.53 -12.47
CA LEU A 156 -20.52 10.86 -13.77
C LEU A 156 -20.96 11.84 -14.88
N PRO A 157 -20.61 11.58 -16.15
CA PRO A 157 -21.12 12.36 -17.29
C PRO A 157 -22.66 12.40 -17.36
N GLU A 158 -23.32 11.31 -16.96
CA GLU A 158 -24.78 11.18 -16.99
C GLU A 158 -25.48 11.79 -15.76
N GLY A 159 -24.71 12.18 -14.74
CA GLY A 159 -25.20 12.78 -13.50
C GLY A 159 -24.58 12.19 -12.23
N THR A 160 -24.70 12.92 -11.13
CA THR A 160 -24.09 12.52 -9.86
C THR A 160 -24.79 11.30 -9.25
N VAL A 161 -24.00 10.30 -8.86
CA VAL A 161 -24.45 9.16 -8.05
C VAL A 161 -23.79 9.19 -6.67
N LEU A 162 -24.35 8.44 -5.71
CA LEU A 162 -23.90 8.45 -4.31
C LEU A 162 -23.42 7.06 -3.84
N PRO A 163 -22.16 6.67 -4.13
CA PRO A 163 -21.57 5.48 -3.52
C PRO A 163 -21.65 5.52 -1.99
N GLY A 164 -22.14 4.44 -1.39
CA GLY A 164 -22.27 4.27 0.06
C GLY A 164 -21.29 3.26 0.65
N PHE A 165 -20.87 3.54 1.89
CA PHE A 165 -19.92 2.74 2.66
C PHE A 165 -20.28 2.78 4.14
N SER A 166 -19.89 1.75 4.89
CA SER A 166 -19.91 1.76 6.36
C SER A 166 -18.48 1.67 6.86
N LEU A 167 -18.05 2.65 7.66
CA LEU A 167 -16.70 2.72 8.20
C LEU A 167 -16.67 2.33 9.67
N VAL A 168 -15.66 1.56 10.06
CA VAL A 168 -15.36 1.25 11.47
C VAL A 168 -13.94 1.71 11.77
N HIS A 169 -13.80 2.69 12.65
CA HIS A 169 -12.50 3.21 13.06
C HIS A 169 -11.86 2.29 14.10
N LEU A 170 -10.58 1.99 13.91
CA LEU A 170 -9.79 1.20 14.83
C LEU A 170 -9.04 2.14 15.79
N PRO A 171 -8.85 1.73 17.05
CA PRO A 171 -8.04 2.51 17.96
C PRO A 171 -6.54 2.40 17.57
N PRO A 172 -5.71 3.43 17.84
CA PRO A 172 -4.31 3.46 17.37
C PRO A 172 -3.46 2.25 17.81
N GLU A 173 -3.73 1.69 18.98
CA GLU A 173 -3.06 0.50 19.51
C GLU A 173 -3.35 -0.79 18.74
N ALA A 174 -4.46 -0.85 18.00
CA ALA A 174 -4.78 -1.99 17.13
C ALA A 174 -3.93 -1.98 15.86
N THR A 175 -3.45 -0.80 15.46
CA THR A 175 -2.78 -0.55 14.17
C THR A 175 -1.51 0.28 14.38
N PRO A 176 -0.58 -0.16 15.25
CA PRO A 176 0.61 0.61 15.53
C PRO A 176 1.39 0.86 14.24
N GLN A 177 1.95 2.07 14.13
CA GLN A 177 2.74 2.55 12.99
C GLN A 177 1.98 2.80 11.68
N LEU A 178 0.68 2.49 11.58
CA LEU A 178 -0.10 2.67 10.35
C LEU A 178 -1.54 3.06 10.68
N SER A 179 -2.01 4.20 10.18
CA SER A 179 -3.43 4.55 10.37
C SER A 179 -4.31 3.64 9.52
N MET A 180 -5.16 2.84 10.17
CA MET A 180 -6.10 1.98 9.48
C MET A 180 -7.52 2.11 10.01
N PHE A 181 -8.48 1.78 9.15
CA PHE A 181 -9.88 1.61 9.49
C PHE A 181 -10.45 0.49 8.62
N LEU A 182 -11.66 0.03 8.94
CA LEU A 182 -12.37 -0.99 8.17
C LEU A 182 -13.45 -0.35 7.31
N CYS A 183 -13.67 -0.92 6.13
CA CYS A 183 -14.65 -0.43 5.17
C CYS A 183 -15.52 -1.57 4.66
N GLN A 184 -16.84 -1.43 4.82
CA GLN A 184 -17.84 -2.22 4.12
C GLN A 184 -18.40 -1.38 2.98
N HIS A 185 -18.33 -1.88 1.74
CA HIS A 185 -19.02 -1.23 0.62
C HIS A 185 -20.51 -1.59 0.63
N LEU A 186 -21.39 -0.58 0.61
CA LEU A 186 -22.84 -0.77 0.56
C LEU A 186 -23.37 -0.79 -0.87
N THR A 187 -22.70 -0.08 -1.79
CA THR A 187 -23.05 -0.01 -3.22
C THR A 187 -21.79 -0.17 -4.11
N PRO A 188 -21.05 -1.29 -4.00
CA PRO A 188 -19.79 -1.48 -4.71
C PRO A 188 -19.93 -1.41 -6.24
N GLU A 189 -21.09 -1.77 -6.80
CA GLU A 189 -21.40 -1.75 -8.23
C GLU A 189 -21.37 -0.36 -8.86
N LEU A 190 -21.50 0.71 -8.05
CA LEU A 190 -21.34 2.08 -8.54
C LEU A 190 -19.87 2.42 -8.84
N LEU A 191 -18.92 1.70 -8.25
CA LEU A 191 -17.47 1.94 -8.37
C LEU A 191 -16.71 0.84 -9.10
N ARG A 192 -17.14 -0.42 -9.03
CA ARG A 192 -16.48 -1.54 -9.70
C ARG A 192 -17.06 -1.76 -11.11
N LYS A 193 -16.97 -0.73 -11.96
CA LYS A 193 -17.41 -0.78 -13.36
C LYS A 193 -16.30 -1.33 -14.26
N PRO A 194 -16.60 -2.21 -15.24
CA PRO A 194 -15.60 -2.84 -16.10
C PRO A 194 -14.56 -1.88 -16.70
N ASP A 195 -15.00 -0.72 -17.19
CA ASP A 195 -14.14 0.28 -17.83
C ASP A 195 -13.12 0.91 -16.88
N TRP A 196 -13.35 0.86 -15.57
CA TRP A 196 -12.45 1.42 -14.55
C TRP A 196 -11.50 0.40 -13.95
N LEU A 197 -11.68 -0.89 -14.27
CA LEU A 197 -10.86 -2.00 -13.77
C LEU A 197 -9.69 -2.38 -14.70
N LEU A 198 -9.62 -1.77 -15.88
CA LEU A 198 -8.60 -2.04 -16.89
C LEU A 198 -7.61 -0.88 -16.93
N HIS A 199 -6.32 -1.20 -16.76
CA HIS A 199 -5.25 -0.22 -16.72
C HIS A 199 -4.25 -0.50 -17.86
N PRO A 200 -3.89 0.50 -18.69
CA PRO A 200 -2.87 0.36 -19.73
C PRO A 200 -1.52 -0.21 -19.24
N ASN A 201 -1.13 0.07 -18.00
CA ASN A 201 0.10 -0.49 -17.41
C ASN A 201 -0.03 -1.98 -16.98
N GLY A 202 -1.22 -2.56 -17.10
CA GLY A 202 -1.51 -3.97 -16.79
C GLY A 202 -1.69 -4.29 -15.30
N ALA A 203 -1.75 -3.29 -14.41
CA ALA A 203 -2.03 -3.49 -12.99
C ALA A 203 -3.42 -4.10 -12.78
N GLN A 204 -3.55 -4.94 -11.74
CA GLN A 204 -4.78 -5.71 -11.49
C GLN A 204 -5.25 -5.73 -10.04
N GLN A 205 -4.38 -5.34 -9.13
CA GLN A 205 -4.65 -5.18 -7.69
C GLN A 205 -3.40 -4.58 -7.04
N ILE A 206 -3.60 -3.95 -5.88
CA ILE A 206 -2.52 -3.81 -4.90
C ILE A 206 -2.27 -5.19 -4.30
N ALA A 207 -1.03 -5.67 -4.35
CA ALA A 207 -0.61 -6.93 -3.75
C ALA A 207 0.12 -6.73 -2.42
N SER A 208 0.82 -5.60 -2.27
CA SER A 208 1.51 -5.30 -1.02
C SER A 208 1.63 -3.81 -0.73
N VAL A 209 1.59 -3.46 0.55
CA VAL A 209 1.95 -2.15 1.09
C VAL A 209 3.26 -2.30 1.85
N ILE A 210 4.28 -1.53 1.46
CA ILE A 210 5.61 -1.57 2.09
C ILE A 210 5.72 -0.39 3.05
N VAL A 211 5.95 -0.68 4.32
CA VAL A 211 5.97 0.32 5.40
C VAL A 211 7.32 0.30 6.11
N ALA A 212 7.96 1.46 6.16
CA ALA A 212 9.20 1.66 6.90
C ALA A 212 8.88 1.98 8.37
N VAL A 213 9.46 1.22 9.30
CA VAL A 213 9.26 1.37 10.76
C VAL A 213 10.55 1.01 11.50
N ASP A 214 10.76 1.58 12.70
CA ASP A 214 12.02 1.34 13.44
C ASP A 214 12.10 -0.06 14.08
N ASN A 215 10.96 -0.61 14.52
CA ASN A 215 10.89 -1.89 15.22
C ASN A 215 9.79 -2.80 14.64
N PRO A 216 9.98 -3.40 13.46
CA PRO A 216 9.00 -4.30 12.86
C PRO A 216 8.61 -5.46 13.78
N PRO A 217 9.53 -6.15 14.50
CA PRO A 217 9.18 -7.26 15.40
C PRO A 217 8.06 -6.98 16.40
N ALA A 218 7.92 -5.73 16.88
CA ALA A 218 6.87 -5.35 17.82
C ALA A 218 5.46 -5.33 17.21
N LEU A 219 5.36 -5.42 15.88
CA LEU A 219 4.10 -5.36 15.14
C LEU A 219 3.47 -6.75 14.91
N GLU A 220 4.15 -7.85 15.24
CA GLU A 220 3.59 -9.19 15.05
C GLU A 220 2.27 -9.37 15.83
N LEU A 221 2.31 -9.21 17.16
CA LEU A 221 1.14 -9.49 18.02
C LEU A 221 -0.05 -8.55 17.80
N PRO A 222 0.11 -7.21 17.68
CA PRO A 222 -1.03 -6.32 17.44
C PRO A 222 -1.75 -6.67 16.14
N TYR A 223 -0.99 -6.95 15.07
CA TYR A 223 -1.59 -7.29 13.78
C TYR A 223 -2.17 -8.70 13.78
N GLU A 224 -1.57 -9.70 14.45
CA GLU A 224 -2.25 -11.00 14.63
C GLU A 224 -3.56 -10.87 15.42
N THR A 225 -3.61 -9.96 16.40
CA THR A 225 -4.84 -9.66 17.13
C THR A 225 -5.88 -9.01 16.23
N LEU A 226 -5.46 -8.22 15.23
CA LEU A 226 -6.37 -7.54 14.29
C LEU A 226 -6.83 -8.42 13.13
N VAL A 227 -5.94 -9.15 12.46
CA VAL A 227 -6.28 -9.94 11.24
C VAL A 227 -6.40 -11.44 11.50
N GLY A 228 -5.99 -11.91 12.68
CA GLY A 228 -6.10 -13.31 13.10
C GLY A 228 -4.75 -13.97 13.37
N ALA A 229 -4.77 -14.98 14.24
CA ALA A 229 -3.57 -15.71 14.63
C ALA A 229 -2.88 -16.37 13.42
N GLY A 230 -1.56 -16.22 13.32
CA GLY A 230 -0.75 -16.73 12.21
C GLY A 230 -0.86 -15.91 10.92
N ALA A 231 -1.53 -14.75 10.95
CA ALA A 231 -1.55 -13.81 9.82
C ALA A 231 -0.21 -13.05 9.67
N ALA A 232 0.57 -12.93 10.75
CA ALA A 232 1.88 -12.30 10.71
C ALA A 232 3.00 -13.35 10.63
N VAL A 233 4.01 -13.08 9.82
CA VAL A 233 5.27 -13.82 9.81
C VAL A 233 6.41 -12.85 10.06
N ARG A 234 7.07 -13.05 11.20
CA ARG A 234 8.20 -12.24 11.63
C ARG A 234 9.55 -12.87 11.28
N THR A 235 10.53 -12.01 11.07
CA THR A 235 11.96 -12.31 11.19
C THR A 235 12.62 -11.25 12.07
N ASP A 236 13.92 -11.32 12.28
CA ASP A 236 14.63 -10.39 13.16
C ASP A 236 14.49 -8.91 12.76
N ARG A 237 14.19 -8.60 11.48
CA ARG A 237 14.17 -7.24 10.94
C ARG A 237 12.94 -6.88 10.10
N MET A 238 11.95 -7.76 10.00
CA MET A 238 10.72 -7.49 9.25
C MET A 238 9.53 -8.30 9.79
N VAL A 239 8.34 -7.79 9.52
CA VAL A 239 7.07 -8.49 9.75
C VAL A 239 6.24 -8.38 8.48
N ALA A 240 5.80 -9.52 7.94
CA ALA A 240 4.84 -9.59 6.86
C ALA A 240 3.47 -9.97 7.43
N VAL A 241 2.50 -9.07 7.36
CA VAL A 241 1.12 -9.29 7.80
C VAL A 241 0.25 -9.56 6.60
N ARG A 242 -0.41 -10.72 6.58
CA ARG A 242 -1.39 -11.07 5.55
C ARG A 242 -2.77 -10.59 5.92
N ALA A 243 -3.36 -9.81 5.03
CA ALA A 243 -4.77 -9.47 5.06
C ALA A 243 -5.38 -10.02 3.77
N GLY A 244 -5.90 -11.25 3.82
CA GLY A 244 -6.42 -11.94 2.63
C GLY A 244 -5.32 -12.44 1.69
N GLU A 245 -5.37 -12.00 0.43
CA GLU A 245 -4.33 -12.28 -0.58
C GLU A 245 -3.19 -11.25 -0.53
N GLU A 246 -3.41 -10.10 0.11
CA GLU A 246 -2.48 -8.98 0.17
C GLU A 246 -1.58 -9.04 1.40
N THR A 247 -0.43 -8.37 1.32
CA THR A 247 0.55 -8.31 2.42
C THR A 247 0.90 -6.87 2.79
N VAL A 248 0.81 -6.53 4.08
CA VAL A 248 1.46 -5.34 4.64
C VAL A 248 2.84 -5.77 5.14
N LEU A 249 3.89 -5.26 4.50
CA LEU A 249 5.28 -5.59 4.80
C LEU A 249 5.91 -4.44 5.61
N PHE A 250 6.21 -4.71 6.87
CA PHE A 250 6.93 -3.80 7.76
C PHE A 250 8.42 -4.12 7.75
N VAL A 251 9.24 -3.13 7.43
CA VAL A 251 10.70 -3.25 7.30
C VAL A 251 11.38 -2.05 7.96
N THR A 252 12.64 -2.20 8.36
CA THR A 252 13.46 -1.06 8.78
C THR A 252 13.87 -0.22 7.57
N PRO A 253 14.18 1.08 7.73
CA PRO A 253 14.74 1.90 6.66
C PRO A 253 15.97 1.27 5.99
N ASP A 254 16.92 0.75 6.78
CA ASP A 254 18.13 0.07 6.26
C ASP A 254 17.82 -1.18 5.42
N ASP A 255 16.68 -1.83 5.68
CA ASP A 255 16.26 -3.04 4.96
C ASP A 255 15.53 -2.71 3.66
N LEU A 256 15.04 -1.48 3.47
CA LEU A 256 14.48 -1.06 2.18
C LEU A 256 15.53 -1.17 1.07
N ASP A 257 16.73 -0.61 1.28
CA ASP A 257 17.82 -0.67 0.31
C ASP A 257 18.26 -2.12 0.03
N THR A 258 18.14 -3.01 1.02
CA THR A 258 18.48 -4.42 0.85
C THR A 258 17.42 -5.18 0.06
N LEU A 259 16.14 -4.89 0.30
CA LEU A 259 15.01 -5.58 -0.33
C LEU A 259 14.70 -5.04 -1.73
N PHE A 260 14.98 -3.76 -1.95
CA PHE A 260 14.66 -3.01 -3.16
C PHE A 260 15.90 -2.20 -3.61
N PRO A 261 17.03 -2.86 -3.93
CA PRO A 261 18.31 -2.18 -4.22
C PRO A 261 18.32 -1.44 -5.56
N ASP A 262 17.37 -1.76 -6.45
CA ASP A 262 17.32 -1.25 -7.83
C ASP A 262 16.49 0.05 -7.95
N ILE A 263 16.13 0.68 -6.82
CA ILE A 263 15.33 1.91 -6.78
C ILE A 263 15.70 2.77 -5.57
N ASP A 264 15.65 4.09 -5.75
CA ASP A 264 15.88 5.04 -4.66
C ASP A 264 14.68 5.10 -3.72
N HIS A 265 14.97 5.07 -2.41
CA HIS A 265 13.96 5.18 -1.35
C HIS A 265 13.92 6.59 -0.79
N PRO A 266 12.72 7.18 -0.59
CA PRO A 266 12.62 8.50 0.02
C PRO A 266 13.04 8.42 1.49
N VAL A 267 14.06 9.19 1.87
CA VAL A 267 14.46 9.32 3.28
C VAL A 267 13.43 10.16 4.02
N ARG A 268 12.64 9.52 4.89
CA ARG A 268 11.56 10.14 5.67
C ARG A 268 11.59 9.66 7.13
N PRO A 269 11.12 10.47 8.09
CA PRO A 269 10.89 10.01 9.44
C PRO A 269 9.91 8.83 9.46
N THR A 270 10.26 7.77 10.17
CA THR A 270 9.40 6.61 10.40
C THR A 270 8.26 6.98 11.38
N PRO A 271 7.08 6.36 11.25
CA PRO A 271 6.70 5.43 10.20
C PRO A 271 6.18 6.11 8.92
N TYR A 272 6.42 5.48 7.77
CA TYR A 272 5.83 5.89 6.50
C TYR A 272 5.63 4.71 5.54
N VAL A 273 4.66 4.83 4.64
CA VAL A 273 4.52 3.90 3.51
C VAL A 273 5.55 4.28 2.46
N ALA A 274 6.51 3.40 2.21
CA ALA A 274 7.61 3.61 1.26
C ALA A 274 7.18 3.30 -0.18
N GLY A 275 6.32 2.28 -0.35
CA GLY A 275 5.92 1.84 -1.67
C GLY A 275 4.70 0.93 -1.71
N LEU A 276 4.20 0.72 -2.92
CA LEU A 276 3.12 -0.22 -3.21
C LEU A 276 3.58 -1.22 -4.26
N ARG A 277 3.21 -2.49 -4.09
CA ARG A 277 3.31 -3.49 -5.15
C ARG A 277 1.96 -3.67 -5.80
N PHE A 278 1.92 -3.60 -7.12
CA PHE A 278 0.80 -3.99 -7.95
C PHE A 278 1.07 -5.35 -8.61
N ARG A 279 0.05 -6.22 -8.61
CA ARG A 279 0.10 -7.44 -9.41
C ARG A 279 -0.19 -7.09 -10.86
N VAL A 280 0.64 -7.60 -11.78
CA VAL A 280 0.45 -7.55 -13.23
C VAL A 280 0.50 -8.94 -13.83
N HIS A 281 -0.20 -9.18 -14.93
CA HIS A 281 -0.04 -10.45 -15.66
C HIS A 281 1.31 -10.56 -16.38
N ASN A 282 1.84 -9.43 -16.86
CA ASN A 282 3.03 -9.40 -17.71
C ASN A 282 3.89 -8.17 -17.39
N THR A 283 5.04 -8.40 -16.76
CA THR A 283 5.98 -7.32 -16.41
C THR A 283 6.69 -6.73 -17.64
N GLU A 284 6.82 -7.48 -18.74
CA GLU A 284 7.33 -6.94 -20.01
C GLU A 284 6.36 -5.97 -20.66
N ALA A 285 5.05 -6.25 -20.59
CA ALA A 285 4.03 -5.33 -21.09
C ALA A 285 4.01 -4.03 -20.26
N ALA A 286 4.11 -4.14 -18.93
CA ALA A 286 4.22 -2.99 -18.04
C ALA A 286 5.48 -2.14 -18.38
N ALA A 287 6.64 -2.78 -18.52
CA ALA A 287 7.88 -2.08 -18.88
C ALA A 287 7.79 -1.43 -20.27
N ALA A 288 7.20 -2.11 -21.25
CA ALA A 288 6.98 -1.56 -22.58
C ALA A 288 6.06 -0.33 -22.55
N TYR A 289 5.00 -0.36 -21.73
CA TYR A 289 4.15 0.79 -21.49
C TYR A 289 4.95 1.97 -20.92
N PHE A 290 5.69 1.77 -19.82
CA PHE A 290 6.46 2.86 -19.20
C PHE A 290 7.52 3.44 -20.13
N LYS A 291 8.20 2.59 -20.90
CA LYS A 291 9.14 3.03 -21.94
C LYS A 291 8.46 3.90 -23.00
N ALA A 292 7.30 3.48 -23.50
CA ALA A 292 6.55 4.24 -24.51
C ALA A 292 5.99 5.55 -23.94
N ALA A 293 5.58 5.57 -22.67
CA ALA A 293 5.06 6.74 -21.97
C ALA A 293 6.16 7.69 -21.45
N GLY A 294 7.45 7.36 -21.65
CA GLY A 294 8.57 8.16 -21.13
C GLY A 294 8.61 8.23 -19.60
N VAL A 295 8.08 7.20 -18.92
CA VAL A 295 8.08 7.09 -17.46
C VAL A 295 9.41 6.49 -17.02
N GLU A 296 10.09 7.17 -16.11
CA GLU A 296 11.28 6.64 -15.44
C GLU A 296 10.96 5.32 -14.74
N HIS A 297 11.74 4.28 -15.00
CA HIS A 297 11.58 2.98 -14.37
C HIS A 297 12.89 2.18 -14.41
N ALA A 298 13.01 1.25 -13.47
CA ALA A 298 14.08 0.26 -13.42
C ALA A 298 13.52 -1.17 -13.56
N ARG A 299 14.43 -2.13 -13.72
CA ARG A 299 14.12 -3.56 -13.78
C ARG A 299 14.98 -4.29 -12.75
N SER A 300 14.33 -5.03 -11.86
CA SER A 300 15.04 -5.94 -10.97
C SER A 300 15.54 -7.17 -11.72
N LEU A 301 16.46 -7.90 -11.10
CA LEU A 301 16.95 -9.19 -11.62
C LEU A 301 15.84 -10.23 -11.83
N ASP A 302 14.76 -10.16 -11.05
CA ASP A 302 13.63 -11.10 -11.18
C ASP A 302 12.56 -10.65 -12.18
N GLY A 303 12.81 -9.55 -12.90
CA GLY A 303 11.96 -9.04 -13.96
C GLY A 303 10.82 -8.14 -13.46
N THR A 304 10.76 -7.81 -12.17
CA THR A 304 9.85 -6.81 -11.61
C THR A 304 10.18 -5.43 -12.18
N VAL A 305 9.15 -4.63 -12.47
CA VAL A 305 9.31 -3.24 -12.91
C VAL A 305 9.17 -2.32 -11.71
N LEU A 306 10.09 -1.38 -11.57
CA LEU A 306 10.17 -0.46 -10.43
C LEU A 306 10.02 0.97 -10.92
N VAL A 307 9.11 1.74 -10.33
CA VAL A 307 8.89 3.16 -10.65
C VAL A 307 9.26 4.00 -9.42
N PRO A 308 10.20 4.95 -9.53
CA PRO A 308 10.73 5.71 -8.39
C PRO A 308 9.70 6.65 -7.77
N ALA A 309 9.88 6.92 -6.47
CA ALA A 309 9.01 7.83 -5.71
C ALA A 309 8.94 9.24 -6.30
N SER A 310 9.98 9.68 -7.01
CA SER A 310 10.07 10.98 -7.70
C SER A 310 8.99 11.16 -8.78
N VAL A 311 8.46 10.08 -9.35
CA VAL A 311 7.45 10.13 -10.42
C VAL A 311 6.09 9.57 -10.02
N ALA A 312 5.94 9.09 -8.77
CA ALA A 312 4.74 8.47 -8.22
C ALA A 312 4.30 9.10 -6.89
N ASP A 313 4.39 10.43 -6.83
CA ASP A 313 3.87 11.27 -5.73
C ASP A 313 4.39 10.86 -4.34
N GLY A 314 5.65 10.41 -4.27
CA GLY A 314 6.35 10.20 -3.01
C GLY A 314 6.40 8.76 -2.51
N ILE A 315 5.93 7.78 -3.27
CA ILE A 315 6.09 6.36 -2.98
C ILE A 315 6.65 5.61 -4.19
N PHE A 316 7.49 4.60 -4.00
CA PHE A 316 7.90 3.75 -5.12
C PHE A 316 6.78 2.78 -5.49
N LEU A 317 6.70 2.38 -6.76
CA LEU A 317 5.74 1.37 -7.23
C LEU A 317 6.48 0.15 -7.78
N GLU A 318 6.06 -1.05 -7.39
CA GLU A 318 6.48 -2.28 -8.03
C GLU A 318 5.36 -2.86 -8.89
N PHE A 319 5.70 -3.37 -10.06
CA PHE A 319 4.80 -4.15 -10.90
C PHE A 319 5.38 -5.55 -11.07
N SER A 320 4.75 -6.53 -10.42
CA SER A 320 5.23 -7.92 -10.36
C SER A 320 4.15 -8.91 -10.77
N ASN A 321 4.55 -10.01 -11.39
CA ASN A 321 3.65 -11.14 -11.68
C ASN A 321 3.54 -12.14 -10.53
N ARG A 322 4.25 -11.89 -9.43
CA ARG A 322 4.25 -12.72 -8.22
C ARG A 322 3.23 -12.16 -7.23
N ALA A 323 2.57 -13.08 -6.52
CA ALA A 323 1.76 -12.74 -5.34
C ALA A 323 2.66 -12.24 -4.21
#